data_AF-A0A9J7ADJ9-F1
#
_entry.id   AF-A0A9J7ADJ9-F1
#
_cell.length_a   1.000
_cell.length_b   1.000
_cell.length_c   1.000
_cell.angle_alpha   90.00
_cell.angle_beta   90.00
_cell.angle_gamma   90.00
#
_symmetry.space_group_name_H-M   'P 1'
#
loop_
_entity.id
_entity.type
_entity.pdbx_description
1 polymer ?
#
loop_
_entity_poly.entity_id
_entity_poly.type
_entity_poly.pdbx_seq_one_letter_code
_entity_poly.pdbx_strand_id
1 'polypeptide(L)'
;MLKRLITLLVFFACFTSSHANEEVSNLLLMEAHAYQLTADISILALQEGGDRFQRRLDQTIDEGGLVASSLKSRWPAVDERWHHSTRFANEHRLVAAQNSDVNFANGLEAVQGLLYSAIDSAKAELAVEDITSENYAVYEALIALEKMVAEYMFFNVNVFGGFGVMSSEMEANALLFRDALERISDNGQVKKQVLRKWNFIEKTLLNYNNQSATFIVMKTTDKIREMLPVG
;
A
#
# COMPACT_ATOMS: atom_id res chain seq x y z
N MET A 1 38.30 32.81 22.99
CA MET A 1 38.20 31.50 22.31
C MET A 1 36.82 30.82 22.40
N LEU A 2 35.78 31.44 22.99
CA LEU A 2 34.47 30.78 23.20
C LEU A 2 33.41 31.03 22.10
N LYS A 3 33.61 32.00 21.20
CA LYS A 3 32.61 32.40 20.18
C LYS A 3 32.66 31.59 18.88
N ARG A 4 33.63 30.68 18.69
CA ARG A 4 33.74 29.83 17.49
C ARG A 4 33.21 28.40 17.68
N LEU A 5 32.81 28.02 18.90
CA LEU A 5 32.33 26.66 19.20
C LEU A 5 30.81 26.49 19.05
N ILE A 6 30.04 27.59 19.08
CA ILE A 6 28.56 27.55 19.07
C ILE A 6 28.00 27.47 17.64
N THR A 7 28.74 27.95 16.63
CA THR A 7 28.27 27.94 15.24
C THR A 7 28.36 26.56 14.56
N LEU A 8 29.12 25.61 15.12
CA LEU A 8 29.25 24.26 14.56
C LEU A 8 28.17 23.27 15.05
N LEU A 9 27.46 23.59 16.15
CA LEU A 9 26.46 22.71 16.77
C LEU A 9 25.04 22.90 16.20
N VAL A 10 24.78 24.01 15.51
CA VAL A 10 23.46 24.29 14.91
C VAL A 10 23.34 23.71 13.50
N PHE A 11 24.45 23.41 12.81
CA PHE A 11 24.42 22.83 11.46
C PHE A 11 24.25 21.32 11.42
N PHE A 12 24.52 20.60 12.52
CA PHE A 12 24.37 19.14 12.57
C PHE A 12 22.94 18.68 12.84
N ALA A 13 22.12 19.51 13.48
CA ALA A 13 20.73 19.18 13.82
C ALA A 13 19.74 19.27 12.63
N CYS A 14 20.10 20.00 11.56
CA CYS A 14 19.22 20.14 10.38
C CYS A 14 19.36 19.00 9.36
N PHE A 15 20.45 18.23 9.38
CA PHE A 15 20.67 17.12 8.44
C PHE A 15 20.04 15.81 8.91
N THR A 16 19.91 15.62 10.23
CA THR A 16 19.27 14.43 10.81
C THR A 16 17.75 14.47 10.67
N SER A 17 17.14 15.66 10.73
CA SER A 17 15.69 15.83 10.62
C SER A 17 15.15 15.56 9.20
N SER A 18 15.93 15.84 8.15
CA SER A 18 15.49 15.57 6.77
C SER A 18 15.52 14.07 6.44
N HIS A 19 16.57 13.37 6.87
CA HIS A 19 16.69 11.92 6.66
C HIS A 19 15.66 11.14 7.46
N ALA A 20 15.39 11.51 8.72
CA ALA A 20 14.37 10.85 9.53
C ALA A 20 12.96 10.96 8.91
N ASN A 21 12.61 12.14 8.37
CA ASN A 21 11.31 12.36 7.72
C ASN A 21 11.19 11.56 6.40
N GLU A 22 12.28 11.43 5.64
CA GLU A 22 12.34 10.61 4.43
C GLU A 22 12.19 9.12 4.72
N GLU A 23 12.86 8.60 5.76
CA GLU A 23 12.73 7.20 6.18
C GLU A 23 11.30 6.85 6.61
N VAL A 24 10.64 7.75 7.35
CA VAL A 24 9.24 7.55 7.75
C VAL A 24 8.32 7.57 6.54
N SER A 25 8.50 8.53 5.65
CA SER A 25 7.73 8.62 4.40
C SER A 25 7.90 7.36 3.55
N ASN A 26 9.13 6.86 3.44
CA ASN A 26 9.44 5.61 2.74
C ASN A 26 8.81 4.40 3.44
N LEU A 27 8.77 4.34 4.78
CA LEU A 27 8.11 3.25 5.48
C LEU A 27 6.59 3.24 5.26
N LEU A 28 5.95 4.41 5.24
CA LEU A 28 4.52 4.53 4.92
C LEU A 28 4.23 4.18 3.45
N LEU A 29 5.11 4.61 2.53
CA LEU A 29 5.02 4.22 1.12
C LEU A 29 5.23 2.72 0.93
N MET A 30 6.12 2.12 1.73
CA MET A 30 6.34 0.67 1.75
C MET A 30 5.08 -0.09 2.17
N GLU A 31 4.34 0.42 3.16
CA GLU A 31 3.03 -0.14 3.54
C GLU A 31 2.06 -0.11 2.36
N ALA A 32 1.94 1.02 1.66
CA ALA A 32 1.11 1.13 0.48
C ALA A 32 1.52 0.11 -0.62
N HIS A 33 2.81 -0.01 -0.93
CA HIS A 33 3.31 -0.97 -1.91
C HIS A 33 3.08 -2.43 -1.50
N ALA A 34 3.15 -2.76 -0.21
CA ALA A 34 2.85 -4.10 0.29
C ALA A 34 1.39 -4.51 -0.01
N TYR A 35 0.43 -3.61 0.22
CA TYR A 35 -0.97 -3.86 -0.13
C TYR A 35 -1.22 -3.84 -1.64
N GLN A 36 -0.54 -2.97 -2.39
CA GLN A 36 -0.59 -2.99 -3.86
C GLN A 36 -0.11 -4.33 -4.42
N LEU A 37 0.97 -4.90 -3.88
CA LEU A 37 1.49 -6.20 -4.30
C LEU A 37 0.43 -7.30 -4.14
N THR A 38 -0.28 -7.31 -3.02
CA THR A 38 -1.39 -8.24 -2.75
C THR A 38 -2.55 -8.05 -3.73
N ALA A 39 -2.93 -6.80 -4.03
CA ALA A 39 -3.97 -6.51 -5.01
C ALA A 39 -3.56 -6.97 -6.42
N ASP A 40 -2.31 -6.72 -6.81
CA ASP A 40 -1.80 -6.93 -8.15
C ASP A 40 -1.53 -8.40 -8.48
N ILE A 41 -1.11 -9.20 -7.50
CA ILE A 41 -1.04 -10.65 -7.69
C ILE A 41 -2.45 -11.27 -7.67
N SER A 42 -3.36 -10.74 -6.85
CA SER A 42 -4.73 -11.26 -6.76
C SER A 42 -5.54 -10.99 -8.04
N ILE A 43 -5.36 -9.82 -8.67
CA ILE A 43 -6.05 -9.49 -9.93
C ILE A 43 -5.59 -10.38 -11.10
N LEU A 44 -4.37 -10.94 -11.06
CA LEU A 44 -3.95 -11.94 -12.05
C LEU A 44 -4.85 -13.18 -12.01
N ALA A 45 -5.23 -13.65 -10.83
CA ALA A 45 -6.13 -14.80 -10.67
C ALA A 45 -7.56 -14.50 -11.10
N LEU A 46 -8.00 -13.25 -10.93
CA LEU A 46 -9.37 -12.84 -11.27
C LEU A 46 -9.56 -12.52 -12.76
N GLN A 47 -8.47 -12.30 -13.49
CA GLN A 47 -8.49 -11.78 -14.86
C GLN A 47 -7.57 -12.58 -15.80
N GLU A 48 -7.35 -13.85 -15.47
CA GLU A 48 -6.65 -14.85 -16.30
C GLU A 48 -5.26 -14.41 -16.77
N GLY A 49 -4.54 -13.65 -15.93
CA GLY A 49 -3.14 -13.29 -16.17
C GLY A 49 -2.86 -12.34 -17.33
N GLY A 50 -3.84 -11.57 -17.82
CA GLY A 50 -3.63 -10.69 -18.98
C GLY A 50 -2.41 -9.77 -18.86
N ASP A 51 -1.68 -9.56 -19.96
CA ASP A 51 -0.36 -8.88 -20.02
C ASP A 51 -0.29 -7.52 -19.30
N ARG A 52 -1.39 -6.77 -19.26
CA ARG A 52 -1.44 -5.49 -18.55
C ARG A 52 -1.27 -5.65 -17.03
N PHE A 53 -1.77 -6.75 -16.47
CA PHE A 53 -1.71 -7.05 -15.05
C PHE A 53 -0.36 -7.64 -14.66
N GLN A 54 0.26 -8.41 -15.56
CA GLN A 54 1.64 -8.88 -15.40
C GLN A 54 2.59 -7.69 -15.29
N ARG A 55 2.53 -6.75 -16.25
CA ARG A 55 3.35 -5.52 -16.22
C ARG A 55 3.10 -4.66 -14.99
N ARG A 56 1.85 -4.63 -14.52
CA ARG A 56 1.48 -3.91 -13.31
C ARG A 56 2.11 -4.55 -12.07
N LEU A 57 2.06 -5.88 -11.96
CA LEU A 57 2.76 -6.60 -10.90
C LEU A 57 4.27 -6.34 -10.95
N ASP A 58 4.87 -6.37 -12.14
CA ASP A 58 6.31 -6.07 -12.31
C ASP A 58 6.65 -4.66 -11.83
N GLN A 59 5.84 -3.66 -12.21
CA GLN A 59 6.02 -2.29 -11.74
C GLN A 59 5.94 -2.17 -10.22
N THR A 60 4.95 -2.80 -9.58
CA THR A 60 4.79 -2.80 -8.13
C THR A 60 5.98 -3.48 -7.43
N ILE A 61 6.50 -4.57 -8.00
CA ILE A 61 7.71 -5.26 -7.51
C ILE A 61 8.93 -4.34 -7.58
N ASP A 62 9.12 -3.65 -8.71
CA ASP A 62 10.27 -2.79 -8.93
C ASP A 62 10.23 -1.53 -8.04
N GLU A 63 9.10 -0.82 -8.02
CA GLU A 63 8.91 0.41 -7.23
C GLU A 63 9.04 0.13 -5.73
N GLY A 64 8.33 -0.88 -5.22
CA GLY A 64 8.45 -1.27 -3.81
C GLY A 64 9.83 -1.83 -3.47
N GLY A 65 10.55 -2.42 -4.44
CA GLY A 65 11.93 -2.88 -4.26
C GLY A 65 12.93 -1.74 -4.01
N LEU A 66 12.74 -0.62 -4.70
CA LEU A 66 13.54 0.60 -4.48
C LEU A 66 13.29 1.15 -3.07
N VAL A 67 12.03 1.22 -2.63
CA VAL A 67 11.64 1.69 -1.31
C VAL A 67 12.15 0.74 -0.22
N ALA A 68 11.93 -0.57 -0.36
CA ALA A 68 12.40 -1.58 0.59
C ALA A 68 13.93 -1.50 0.80
N SER A 69 14.67 -1.33 -0.30
CA SER A 69 16.13 -1.21 -0.26
C SER A 69 16.60 0.04 0.49
N SER A 70 15.88 1.16 0.39
CA SER A 70 16.24 2.39 1.13
C SER A 70 16.05 2.23 2.64
N LEU A 71 15.08 1.41 3.06
CA LEU A 71 14.77 1.12 4.46
C LEU A 71 15.70 0.09 5.11
N LYS A 72 16.45 -0.67 4.31
CA LYS A 72 17.27 -1.82 4.76
C LYS A 72 18.22 -1.53 5.91
N SER A 73 18.79 -0.32 5.96
CA SER A 73 19.78 0.05 6.98
C SER A 73 19.17 0.11 8.39
N ARG A 74 17.90 0.52 8.49
CA ARG A 74 17.17 0.69 9.74
C ARG A 74 16.24 -0.48 10.02
N TRP A 75 15.51 -0.96 9.01
CA TRP A 75 14.54 -2.05 9.11
C TRP A 75 14.86 -3.17 8.11
N PRO A 76 15.95 -3.93 8.31
CA PRO A 76 16.36 -5.00 7.39
C PRO A 76 15.29 -6.10 7.25
N ALA A 77 14.46 -6.30 8.27
CA ALA A 77 13.35 -7.26 8.21
C ALA A 77 12.29 -6.85 7.17
N VAL A 78 12.01 -5.55 7.00
CA VAL A 78 11.06 -5.08 5.97
C VAL A 78 11.60 -5.39 4.57
N ASP A 79 12.88 -5.09 4.33
CA ASP A 79 13.57 -5.42 3.07
C ASP A 79 13.53 -6.94 2.78
N GLU A 80 13.89 -7.77 3.76
CA GLU A 80 13.87 -9.22 3.60
C GLU A 80 12.47 -9.76 3.30
N ARG A 81 11.45 -9.30 4.03
CA ARG A 81 10.07 -9.75 3.85
C ARG A 81 9.49 -9.28 2.52
N TRP A 82 9.83 -8.09 2.04
CA TRP A 82 9.45 -7.64 0.70
C TRP A 82 9.98 -8.60 -0.37
N HIS A 83 11.28 -8.91 -0.34
CA HIS A 83 11.90 -9.82 -1.30
C HIS A 83 11.34 -11.25 -1.20
N HIS A 84 10.93 -11.68 -0.01
CA HIS A 84 10.24 -12.96 0.15
C HIS A 84 8.86 -12.94 -0.53
N SER A 85 8.07 -11.88 -0.32
CA SER A 85 6.76 -11.69 -0.96
C SER A 85 6.85 -11.58 -2.48
N THR A 86 7.81 -10.83 -3.01
CA THR A 86 7.96 -10.68 -4.48
C THR A 86 8.49 -11.97 -5.12
N ARG A 87 9.33 -12.75 -4.43
CA ARG A 87 9.71 -14.09 -4.90
C ARG A 87 8.50 -15.02 -4.99
N PHE A 88 7.69 -15.08 -3.92
CA PHE A 88 6.45 -15.85 -3.95
C PHE A 88 5.56 -15.42 -5.14
N ALA A 89 5.39 -14.11 -5.34
CA ALA A 89 4.62 -13.59 -6.46
C ALA A 89 5.17 -14.00 -7.83
N ASN A 90 6.51 -13.97 -8.00
CA ASN A 90 7.17 -14.40 -9.22
C ASN A 90 7.02 -15.89 -9.50
N GLU A 91 7.12 -16.72 -8.46
CA GLU A 91 6.98 -18.18 -8.59
C GLU A 91 5.53 -18.58 -8.88
N HIS A 92 4.55 -17.84 -8.36
CA HIS A 92 3.14 -18.22 -8.39
C HIS A 92 2.27 -17.40 -9.35
N ARG A 93 2.79 -16.38 -10.05
CA ARG A 93 1.99 -15.56 -10.99
C ARG A 93 1.32 -16.36 -12.10
N LEU A 94 1.93 -17.44 -12.59
CA LEU A 94 1.32 -18.33 -13.59
C LEU A 94 0.21 -19.20 -12.98
N VAL A 95 0.46 -19.71 -11.77
CA VAL A 95 -0.52 -20.47 -10.99
C VAL A 95 -1.74 -19.60 -10.67
N ALA A 96 -1.50 -18.35 -10.25
CA ALA A 96 -2.54 -17.35 -10.05
C ALA A 96 -3.31 -17.13 -11.35
N ALA A 97 -2.63 -16.78 -12.46
CA ALA A 97 -3.25 -16.55 -13.76
C ALA A 97 -4.12 -17.71 -14.27
N GLN A 98 -3.73 -18.94 -13.99
CA GLN A 98 -4.46 -20.14 -14.41
C GLN A 98 -5.53 -20.59 -13.41
N ASN A 99 -5.61 -19.94 -12.23
CA ASN A 99 -6.41 -20.34 -11.09
C ASN A 99 -6.26 -21.85 -10.78
N SER A 100 -5.02 -22.35 -10.86
CA SER A 100 -4.73 -23.79 -10.93
C SER A 100 -4.32 -24.42 -9.59
N ASP A 101 -4.16 -23.63 -8.53
CA ASP A 101 -3.83 -24.11 -7.18
C ASP A 101 -4.76 -23.48 -6.14
N VAL A 102 -5.52 -24.33 -5.47
CA VAL A 102 -6.45 -23.94 -4.41
C VAL A 102 -5.73 -23.41 -3.15
N ASN A 103 -4.43 -23.70 -2.99
CA ASN A 103 -3.64 -23.22 -1.86
C ASN A 103 -2.99 -21.85 -2.11
N PHE A 104 -3.10 -21.30 -3.33
CA PHE A 104 -2.51 -20.02 -3.68
C PHE A 104 -2.93 -18.90 -2.70
N ALA A 105 -4.23 -18.81 -2.38
CA ALA A 105 -4.76 -17.80 -1.47
C ALA A 105 -4.16 -17.91 -0.05
N ASN A 106 -4.08 -19.13 0.50
CA ASN A 106 -3.48 -19.38 1.81
C ASN A 106 -1.98 -19.04 1.82
N GLY A 107 -1.25 -19.41 0.75
CA GLY A 107 0.17 -19.09 0.61
C GLY A 107 0.40 -17.58 0.52
N LEU A 108 -0.43 -16.89 -0.26
CA LEU A 108 -0.38 -15.44 -0.40
C LEU A 108 -0.63 -14.74 0.94
N GLU A 109 -1.70 -15.14 1.66
CA GLU A 109 -2.02 -14.60 2.98
C GLU A 109 -0.87 -14.79 3.97
N ALA A 110 -0.30 -16.00 4.05
CA ALA A 110 0.79 -16.30 4.96
C ALA A 110 2.05 -15.46 4.66
N VAL A 111 2.43 -15.35 3.39
CA VAL A 111 3.64 -14.59 3.00
C VAL A 111 3.43 -13.08 3.19
N GLN A 112 2.26 -12.55 2.83
CA GLN A 112 1.96 -11.12 3.00
C GLN A 112 1.78 -10.73 4.47
N GLY A 113 1.19 -11.60 5.28
CA GLY A 113 1.06 -11.37 6.73
C GLY A 113 2.41 -11.17 7.42
N LEU A 114 3.46 -11.86 6.97
CA LEU A 114 4.83 -11.66 7.47
C LEU A 114 5.40 -10.28 7.08
N LEU A 115 5.09 -9.80 5.87
CA LEU A 115 5.51 -8.46 5.43
C LEU A 115 4.76 -7.37 6.19
N TYR A 116 3.44 -7.48 6.32
CA TYR A 116 2.63 -6.53 7.08
C TYR A 116 3.10 -6.45 8.54
N SER A 117 3.33 -7.59 9.18
CA SER A 117 3.83 -7.63 10.56
C SER A 117 5.21 -6.98 10.71
N ALA A 118 6.10 -7.12 9.73
CA ALA A 118 7.41 -6.46 9.74
C ALA A 118 7.27 -4.92 9.62
N ILE A 119 6.36 -4.45 8.76
CA ILE A 119 6.06 -3.02 8.58
C ILE A 119 5.44 -2.44 9.86
N ASP A 120 4.45 -3.13 10.45
CA ASP A 120 3.81 -2.68 11.69
C ASP A 120 4.81 -2.61 12.85
N SER A 121 5.72 -3.59 12.94
CA SER A 121 6.80 -3.57 13.93
C SER A 121 7.73 -2.37 13.72
N ALA A 122 8.12 -2.08 12.48
CA ALA A 122 8.94 -0.92 12.14
C ALA A 122 8.23 0.41 12.47
N LYS A 123 6.92 0.50 12.22
CA LYS A 123 6.12 1.69 12.54
C LYS A 123 6.00 1.91 14.05
N ALA A 124 5.95 0.85 14.85
CA ALA A 124 5.90 0.95 16.31
C ALA A 124 7.19 1.55 16.92
N GLU A 125 8.30 1.54 16.18
CA GLU A 125 9.56 2.16 16.58
C GLU A 125 9.63 3.66 16.27
N LEU A 126 8.65 4.21 15.53
CA LEU A 126 8.63 5.64 15.17
C LEU A 126 8.12 6.51 16.32
N ALA A 127 8.77 7.67 16.53
CA ALA A 127 8.25 8.69 17.43
C ALA A 127 7.19 9.53 16.71
N VAL A 128 6.12 9.91 17.42
CA VAL A 128 5.00 10.73 16.90
C VAL A 128 5.46 12.09 16.34
N GLU A 129 6.65 12.55 16.75
CA GLU A 129 7.25 13.83 16.38
C GLU A 129 7.89 13.84 14.98
N ASP A 130 8.06 12.67 14.34
CA ASP A 130 8.82 12.51 13.09
C ASP A 130 8.05 12.86 11.82
N ILE A 131 6.76 13.25 11.91
CA ILE A 131 5.90 13.46 10.72
C ILE A 131 5.13 14.78 10.80
N THR A 132 5.19 15.56 9.73
CA THR A 132 4.27 16.70 9.57
C THR A 132 2.85 16.17 9.35
N SER A 133 1.86 16.78 10.02
CA SER A 133 0.49 16.27 10.06
C SER A 133 -0.19 16.16 8.69
N GLU A 134 0.21 16.99 7.72
CA GLU A 134 -0.38 17.02 6.38
C GLU A 134 0.16 15.90 5.47
N ASN A 135 1.48 15.71 5.38
CA ASN A 135 2.06 14.63 4.57
C ASN A 135 1.63 13.26 5.10
N TYR A 136 1.54 13.14 6.42
CA TYR A 136 1.01 11.93 7.06
C TYR A 136 -0.41 11.61 6.58
N ALA A 137 -1.29 12.61 6.48
CA ALA A 137 -2.67 12.41 6.03
C ALA A 137 -2.75 11.92 4.58
N VAL A 138 -1.83 12.34 3.70
CA VAL A 138 -1.75 11.83 2.32
C VAL A 138 -1.38 10.35 2.32
N TYR A 139 -0.35 9.97 3.06
CA TYR A 139 0.06 8.56 3.17
C TYR A 139 -1.01 7.70 3.83
N GLU A 140 -1.69 8.20 4.87
CA GLU A 140 -2.78 7.48 5.53
C GLU A 140 -3.96 7.25 4.59
N ALA A 141 -4.32 8.26 3.79
CA ALA A 141 -5.31 8.09 2.72
C ALA A 141 -4.84 7.06 1.69
N LEU A 142 -3.59 7.11 1.23
CA LEU A 142 -3.07 6.12 0.30
C LEU A 142 -3.14 4.70 0.88
N ILE A 143 -2.61 4.49 2.08
CA ILE A 143 -2.58 3.19 2.76
C ILE A 143 -4.00 2.64 2.94
N ALA A 144 -4.94 3.46 3.43
CA ALA A 144 -6.33 3.05 3.61
C ALA A 144 -6.99 2.62 2.30
N LEU A 145 -6.71 3.34 1.21
CA LEU A 145 -7.15 2.96 -0.14
C LEU A 145 -6.55 1.61 -0.55
N GLU A 146 -5.25 1.40 -0.34
CA GLU A 146 -4.59 0.15 -0.74
C GLU A 146 -5.06 -1.05 0.06
N LYS A 147 -5.23 -0.91 1.39
CA LYS A 147 -5.76 -1.96 2.26
C LYS A 147 -7.11 -2.45 1.77
N MET A 148 -8.03 -1.52 1.53
CA MET A 148 -9.36 -1.83 1.04
C MET A 148 -9.32 -2.54 -0.33
N VAL A 149 -8.48 -2.08 -1.25
CA VAL A 149 -8.37 -2.68 -2.59
C VAL A 149 -7.76 -4.08 -2.52
N ALA A 150 -6.71 -4.25 -1.71
CA ALA A 150 -6.07 -5.54 -1.49
C ALA A 150 -7.05 -6.55 -0.89
N GLU A 151 -7.77 -6.17 0.17
CA GLU A 151 -8.82 -6.99 0.77
C GLU A 151 -9.90 -7.35 -0.25
N TYR A 152 -10.32 -6.39 -1.09
CA TYR A 152 -11.36 -6.66 -2.09
C TYR A 152 -10.90 -7.64 -3.15
N MET A 153 -9.69 -7.48 -3.68
CA MET A 153 -9.15 -8.43 -4.66
C MET A 153 -8.96 -9.81 -4.02
N PHE A 154 -8.38 -9.87 -2.82
CA PHE A 154 -8.17 -11.12 -2.10
C PHE A 154 -9.49 -11.82 -1.73
N PHE A 155 -10.51 -11.06 -1.31
CA PHE A 155 -11.87 -11.55 -1.10
C PHE A 155 -12.42 -12.23 -2.35
N ASN A 156 -12.32 -11.56 -3.50
CA ASN A 156 -12.83 -12.11 -4.75
C ASN A 156 -12.05 -13.38 -5.16
N VAL A 157 -10.74 -13.46 -4.89
CA VAL A 157 -9.96 -14.70 -5.10
C VAL A 157 -10.53 -15.84 -4.27
N ASN A 158 -10.86 -15.60 -3.00
CA ASN A 158 -11.42 -16.62 -2.10
C ASN A 158 -12.86 -17.01 -2.44
N VAL A 159 -13.75 -16.04 -2.71
CA VAL A 159 -15.15 -16.32 -3.06
C VAL A 159 -15.25 -17.07 -4.38
N PHE A 160 -14.55 -16.63 -5.43
CA PHE A 160 -14.53 -17.35 -6.70
C PHE A 160 -13.66 -18.62 -6.65
N GLY A 161 -12.79 -18.75 -5.64
CA GLY A 161 -11.98 -19.93 -5.33
C GLY A 161 -12.64 -20.94 -4.38
N GLY A 162 -13.87 -20.69 -3.88
CA GLY A 162 -14.66 -21.64 -3.09
C GLY A 162 -14.46 -21.59 -1.56
N PHE A 163 -13.81 -20.56 -1.01
CA PHE A 163 -13.61 -20.38 0.43
C PHE A 163 -14.52 -19.26 0.99
N GLY A 164 -15.27 -19.59 2.06
CA GLY A 164 -16.14 -18.65 2.76
C GLY A 164 -15.33 -17.60 3.52
N VAL A 165 -15.71 -16.33 3.36
CA VAL A 165 -14.90 -15.20 3.84
C VAL A 165 -15.21 -14.85 5.31
N MET A 166 -14.13 -14.56 6.04
CA MET A 166 -14.08 -13.96 7.37
C MET A 166 -14.16 -12.41 7.28
N SER A 167 -14.70 -11.76 8.30
CA SER A 167 -14.94 -10.30 8.38
C SER A 167 -13.84 -9.44 7.72
N SER A 168 -14.21 -8.64 6.72
CA SER A 168 -13.31 -7.68 6.07
C SER A 168 -13.21 -6.37 6.87
N GLU A 169 -12.01 -5.79 6.96
CA GLU A 169 -11.79 -4.46 7.56
C GLU A 169 -12.08 -3.32 6.56
N MET A 170 -12.55 -3.64 5.34
CA MET A 170 -12.92 -2.70 4.29
C MET A 170 -13.75 -1.49 4.77
N GLU A 171 -14.74 -1.69 5.64
CA GLU A 171 -15.54 -0.58 6.18
C GLU A 171 -14.71 0.36 7.07
N ALA A 172 -13.83 -0.20 7.90
CA ALA A 172 -12.92 0.58 8.73
C ALA A 172 -11.91 1.35 7.87
N ASN A 173 -11.31 0.69 6.88
CA ASN A 173 -10.39 1.32 5.92
C ASN A 173 -11.10 2.40 5.09
N ALA A 174 -12.38 2.22 4.78
CA ALA A 174 -13.19 3.23 4.10
C ALA A 174 -13.40 4.51 4.95
N LEU A 175 -13.61 4.35 6.25
CA LEU A 175 -13.70 5.47 7.19
C LEU A 175 -12.35 6.17 7.34
N LEU A 176 -11.26 5.41 7.53
CA LEU A 176 -9.90 5.95 7.62
C LEU A 176 -9.53 6.78 6.39
N PHE A 177 -9.86 6.29 5.19
CA PHE A 177 -9.62 7.02 3.94
C PHE A 177 -10.31 8.39 3.94
N ARG A 178 -11.58 8.45 4.33
CA ARG A 178 -12.35 9.70 4.40
C ARG A 178 -11.77 10.66 5.43
N ASP A 179 -11.47 10.17 6.62
CA ASP A 179 -10.93 10.97 7.72
C ASP A 179 -9.52 11.52 7.40
N ALA A 180 -8.72 10.74 6.68
CA ALA A 180 -7.42 11.18 6.17
C ALA A 180 -7.57 12.27 5.09
N LEU A 181 -8.48 12.11 4.13
CA LEU A 181 -8.76 13.14 3.12
C LEU A 181 -9.25 14.47 3.72
N GLU A 182 -9.96 14.43 4.85
CA GLU A 182 -10.40 15.65 5.53
C GLU A 182 -9.23 16.47 6.10
N ARG A 183 -8.10 15.82 6.40
CA ARG A 183 -6.88 16.44 6.95
C ARG A 183 -5.86 16.92 5.91
N ILE A 184 -6.02 16.58 4.64
CA ILE A 184 -5.16 17.10 3.56
C ILE A 184 -5.56 18.55 3.26
N SER A 185 -4.62 19.49 3.30
CA SER A 185 -4.88 20.93 3.14
C SER A 185 -5.56 21.27 1.81
N ASP A 186 -6.26 22.41 1.81
CA ASP A 186 -7.32 22.76 0.87
C ASP A 186 -6.90 22.85 -0.61
N ASN A 187 -6.88 21.70 -1.28
CA ASN A 187 -7.02 21.57 -2.72
C ASN A 187 -8.48 21.16 -3.03
N GLY A 188 -9.45 22.01 -2.67
CA GLY A 188 -10.88 21.68 -2.73
C GLY A 188 -11.37 21.05 -4.05
N GLN A 189 -10.74 21.37 -5.19
CA GLN A 189 -11.04 20.72 -6.47
C GLN A 189 -10.51 19.28 -6.55
N VAL A 190 -9.27 19.02 -6.13
CA VAL A 190 -8.67 17.67 -6.12
C VAL A 190 -9.38 16.80 -5.10
N LYS A 191 -9.56 17.29 -3.87
CA LYS A 191 -10.30 16.59 -2.81
C LYS A 191 -11.71 16.21 -3.27
N LYS A 192 -12.43 17.11 -3.94
CA LYS A 192 -13.76 16.82 -4.51
C LYS A 192 -13.72 15.78 -5.63
N GLN A 193 -12.68 15.78 -6.47
CA GLN A 193 -12.53 14.76 -7.53
C GLN A 193 -12.20 13.39 -6.94
N VAL A 194 -11.30 13.34 -5.96
CA VAL A 194 -10.96 12.11 -5.22
C VAL A 194 -12.19 11.57 -4.51
N LEU A 195 -12.92 12.39 -3.75
CA LEU A 195 -14.15 11.96 -3.06
C LEU A 195 -15.23 11.46 -4.02
N ARG A 196 -15.36 12.04 -5.22
CA ARG A 196 -16.28 11.53 -6.25
C ARG A 196 -15.90 10.14 -6.73
N LYS A 197 -14.62 9.91 -7.02
CA LYS A 197 -14.10 8.59 -7.43
C LYS A 197 -14.21 7.58 -6.30
N TRP A 198 -13.88 7.99 -5.09
CA TRP A 198 -14.01 7.21 -3.88
C TRP A 198 -15.46 6.74 -3.65
N ASN A 199 -16.43 7.66 -3.67
CA ASN A 199 -17.84 7.33 -3.51
C ASN A 199 -18.35 6.34 -4.57
N PHE A 200 -17.76 6.35 -5.76
CA PHE A 200 -18.07 5.37 -6.80
C PHE A 200 -17.46 3.99 -6.47
N ILE A 201 -16.20 3.94 -6.01
CA ILE A 201 -15.56 2.69 -5.54
C ILE A 201 -16.33 2.10 -4.37
N GLU A 202 -16.55 2.87 -3.31
CA GLU A 202 -17.24 2.41 -2.09
C GLU A 202 -18.61 1.82 -2.40
N LYS A 203 -19.40 2.49 -3.26
CA LYS A 203 -20.68 1.93 -3.73
C LYS A 203 -20.50 0.67 -4.56
N THR A 204 -19.44 0.56 -5.35
CA THR A 204 -19.17 -0.62 -6.19
C THR A 204 -18.74 -1.82 -5.33
N LEU A 205 -17.86 -1.59 -4.35
CA LEU A 205 -17.38 -2.59 -3.40
C LEU A 205 -18.50 -3.14 -2.53
N LEU A 206 -19.38 -2.26 -2.02
CA LEU A 206 -20.49 -2.66 -1.15
C LEU A 206 -21.65 -3.31 -1.91
N ASN A 207 -21.74 -3.18 -3.24
CA ASN A 207 -22.88 -3.68 -4.02
C ASN A 207 -22.58 -4.82 -5.00
N TYR A 208 -21.33 -5.16 -5.31
CA TYR A 208 -21.04 -6.12 -6.40
C TYR A 208 -19.86 -7.08 -6.16
N ASN A 209 -20.16 -8.37 -6.28
CA ASN A 209 -19.24 -9.51 -6.28
C ASN A 209 -19.16 -10.12 -7.69
N ASN A 210 -18.65 -9.36 -8.67
CA ASN A 210 -18.55 -9.81 -10.07
C ASN A 210 -17.22 -9.33 -10.71
N GLN A 211 -16.66 -10.11 -11.65
CA GLN A 211 -15.35 -9.83 -12.26
C GLN A 211 -15.25 -8.45 -12.94
N SER A 212 -16.34 -7.90 -13.47
CA SER A 212 -16.35 -6.53 -14.02
C SER A 212 -16.07 -5.46 -12.95
N ALA A 213 -16.46 -5.71 -11.71
CA ALA A 213 -16.25 -4.79 -10.60
C ALA A 213 -14.77 -4.72 -10.19
N THR A 214 -14.02 -5.83 -10.27
CA THR A 214 -12.58 -5.84 -9.94
C THR A 214 -11.77 -4.99 -10.91
N PHE A 215 -12.09 -5.03 -12.20
CA PHE A 215 -11.48 -4.12 -13.17
C PHE A 215 -11.79 -2.64 -12.90
N ILE A 216 -13.07 -2.32 -12.62
CA ILE A 216 -13.53 -0.95 -12.37
C ILE A 216 -12.91 -0.37 -11.11
N VAL A 217 -12.88 -1.15 -10.02
CA VAL A 217 -12.25 -0.78 -8.74
C VAL A 217 -10.79 -0.48 -8.97
N MET A 218 -10.03 -1.40 -9.58
CA MET A 218 -8.61 -1.20 -9.85
C MET A 218 -8.35 0.08 -10.67
N LYS A 219 -9.08 0.28 -11.77
CA LYS A 219 -8.89 1.48 -12.61
C LYS A 219 -9.26 2.78 -11.91
N THR A 220 -10.26 2.75 -11.05
CA THR A 220 -10.66 3.95 -10.32
C THR A 220 -9.66 4.26 -9.22
N THR A 221 -9.12 3.24 -8.55
CA THR A 221 -8.03 3.37 -7.58
C THR A 221 -6.78 3.96 -8.22
N ASP A 222 -6.36 3.49 -9.41
CA ASP A 222 -5.23 4.07 -10.14
C ASP A 222 -5.39 5.60 -10.32
N LYS A 223 -6.61 6.03 -10.66
CA LYS A 223 -6.93 7.45 -10.82
C LYS A 223 -6.97 8.22 -9.51
N ILE A 224 -7.22 7.57 -8.37
CA ILE A 224 -7.09 8.22 -7.07
C ILE A 224 -5.61 8.38 -6.70
N ARG A 225 -4.77 7.35 -6.92
CA ARG A 225 -3.32 7.42 -6.67
C ARG A 225 -2.67 8.56 -7.44
N GLU A 226 -2.97 8.68 -8.73
CA GLU A 226 -2.48 9.79 -9.59
C GLU A 226 -2.88 11.19 -9.07
N MET A 227 -3.92 11.29 -8.24
CA MET A 227 -4.44 12.56 -7.70
C MET A 227 -3.92 12.86 -6.29
N LEU A 228 -3.41 11.87 -5.56
CA LEU A 228 -2.84 12.06 -4.24
C LEU A 228 -1.41 12.63 -4.39
N PRO A 229 -1.07 13.72 -3.70
CA PRO A 229 0.25 14.34 -3.79
C PRO A 229 1.26 13.57 -2.93
N VAL A 230 1.56 12.33 -3.33
CA VAL A 230 2.65 11.55 -2.75
C VAL A 230 3.95 12.08 -3.36
N GLY A 231 4.88 12.53 -2.51
CA GLY A 231 6.12 13.21 -2.92
C GLY A 231 7.03 12.38 -3.81
#